data_AF-A0AAD6E774-F1
#
_entry.id   AF-A0AAD6E774-F1
#
_cell.length_a   1.000
_cell.length_b   1.000
_cell.length_c   1.000
_cell.angle_alpha   90.00
_cell.angle_beta   90.00
_cell.angle_gamma   90.00
#
_symmetry.space_group_name_H-M   'P 1'
#
loop_
_entity.id
_entity.type
_entity.pdbx_description
1 polymer ?
#
loop_
_entity_poly.entity_id
_entity_poly.type
_entity_poly.pdbx_seq_one_letter_code
_entity_poly.pdbx_strand_id
1 'polypeptide(L)'
;MEVRSIVLDKWAGKTISNTRKSQRNAAVHGGSILADYDVILREVDQLDSRVDQWKPAFEFHYNVWWEFLCARGGLDSASKELIRIFDYLANIRSLKKWEDWKIQSNPNTSSKKMKDRAKIVEICTSWIDKWVGDTMDTIPTKAQMERLRQLSHQA
;
A
#
# COMPACT_ATOMS: atom_id res chain seq x y z
N MET A 1 6.79 14.40 -0.91
CA MET A 1 5.38 14.76 -0.64
C MET A 1 4.57 14.83 -1.93
N GLU A 2 4.89 15.73 -2.88
CA GLU A 2 4.12 15.91 -4.13
C GLU A 2 3.82 14.60 -4.89
N VAL A 3 4.80 13.68 -4.97
CA VAL A 3 4.62 12.37 -5.62
C VAL A 3 3.55 11.51 -4.93
N ARG A 4 3.50 11.49 -3.59
CA ARG A 4 2.54 10.68 -2.83
C ARG A 4 1.14 11.28 -2.91
N SER A 5 1.01 12.60 -2.80
CA SER A 5 -0.28 13.29 -3.00
C SER A 5 -0.88 12.99 -4.38
N ILE A 6 -0.05 12.93 -5.43
CA ILE A 6 -0.49 12.54 -6.80
C ILE A 6 -0.95 11.07 -6.85
N VAL A 7 -0.28 10.15 -6.13
CA VAL A 7 -0.69 8.73 -6.04
C VAL A 7 -2.04 8.63 -5.33
N LEU A 8 -2.20 9.29 -4.19
CA LEU A 8 -3.45 9.34 -3.42
C LEU A 8 -4.60 9.98 -4.21
N ASP A 9 -4.33 11.06 -4.95
CA ASP A 9 -5.31 11.67 -5.86
C ASP A 9 -5.78 10.67 -6.93
N LYS A 10 -4.84 9.96 -7.56
CA LYS A 10 -5.20 8.91 -8.53
C LYS A 10 -6.01 7.79 -7.90
N TRP A 11 -5.64 7.33 -6.70
CA TRP A 11 -6.38 6.28 -5.98
C TRP A 11 -7.79 6.73 -5.61
N ALA A 12 -7.96 8.00 -5.25
CA ALA A 12 -9.24 8.63 -5.00
C ALA A 12 -10.04 8.93 -6.28
N GLY A 13 -9.53 8.57 -7.47
CA GLY A 13 -10.21 8.78 -8.75
C GLY A 13 -10.17 10.23 -9.26
N LYS A 14 -9.34 11.10 -8.67
CA LYS A 14 -9.17 12.47 -9.15
C LYS A 14 -8.40 12.51 -10.46
N THR A 15 -8.76 13.49 -11.29
CA THR A 15 -7.99 13.82 -12.49
C THR A 15 -6.63 14.36 -12.08
N ILE A 16 -5.58 13.56 -12.28
CA ILE A 16 -4.20 14.01 -12.13
C ILE A 16 -3.77 14.83 -13.35
N SER A 17 -2.81 15.73 -13.16
CA SER A 17 -2.22 16.52 -14.24
C SER A 17 -1.80 15.62 -15.42
N ASN A 18 -2.11 16.06 -16.65
CA ASN A 18 -1.75 15.37 -17.89
C ASN A 18 -0.25 15.44 -18.22
N THR A 19 0.58 16.04 -17.37
CA THR A 19 2.02 15.98 -17.58
C THR A 19 2.50 14.54 -17.54
N ARG A 20 3.42 14.20 -18.44
CA ARG A 20 4.06 12.88 -18.51
C ARG A 20 4.68 12.48 -17.16
N LYS A 21 5.18 13.45 -16.40
CA LYS A 21 5.78 13.26 -15.06
C LYS A 21 4.72 12.81 -14.04
N SER A 22 3.58 13.50 -13.95
CA SER A 22 2.51 13.15 -13.00
C SER A 22 1.86 11.81 -13.35
N GLN A 23 1.60 11.56 -14.63
CA GLN A 23 1.06 10.27 -15.08
C GLN A 23 2.02 9.11 -14.79
N ARG A 24 3.32 9.29 -15.07
CA ARG A 24 4.34 8.29 -14.75
C ARG A 24 4.38 8.05 -13.24
N ASN A 25 4.47 9.10 -12.44
CA ASN A 25 4.53 8.99 -10.99
C ASN A 25 3.34 8.20 -10.44
N ALA A 26 2.12 8.54 -10.84
CA ALA A 26 0.93 7.85 -10.38
C ALA A 26 0.81 6.41 -10.91
N ALA A 27 1.50 6.06 -12.01
CA ALA A 27 1.48 4.73 -12.59
C ALA A 27 2.54 3.79 -12.03
N VAL A 28 3.72 4.31 -11.67
CA VAL A 28 4.87 3.48 -11.25
C VAL A 28 5.08 3.45 -9.74
N HIS A 29 4.57 4.45 -9.01
CA HIS A 29 4.69 4.47 -7.56
C HIS A 29 3.50 3.73 -6.96
N GLY A 30 3.77 2.57 -6.37
CA GLY A 30 2.79 1.79 -5.63
C GLY A 30 2.52 2.37 -4.23
N GLY A 31 2.06 1.56 -3.29
CA GLY A 31 1.83 1.96 -1.92
C GLY A 31 3.11 2.16 -1.11
N SER A 32 3.09 3.15 -0.24
CA SER A 32 4.01 3.31 0.88
C SER A 32 3.21 3.83 2.08
N ILE A 33 2.77 2.93 2.96
CA ILE A 33 1.78 3.26 4.00
C ILE A 33 2.27 4.37 4.93
N LEU A 34 3.55 4.34 5.30
CA LEU A 34 4.15 5.37 6.15
C LEU A 34 4.14 6.74 5.45
N ALA A 35 4.48 6.78 4.16
CA ALA A 35 4.54 8.03 3.42
C ALA A 35 3.14 8.58 3.10
N ASP A 36 2.17 7.71 2.85
CA ASP A 36 0.78 8.09 2.63
C ASP A 36 0.11 8.57 3.92
N TYR A 37 0.36 7.88 5.03
CA TYR A 37 -0.09 8.30 6.36
C TYR A 37 0.45 9.67 6.75
N ASP A 38 1.76 9.91 6.60
CA ASP A 38 2.39 11.22 6.88
C ASP A 38 1.84 12.34 6.00
N VAL A 39 1.60 12.07 4.71
CA VAL A 39 1.01 13.05 3.80
C VAL A 39 -0.42 13.40 4.16
N ILE A 40 -1.25 12.41 4.51
CA ILE A 40 -2.63 12.64 4.94
C ILE A 40 -2.64 13.44 6.25
N LEU A 41 -1.82 13.09 7.24
CA LEU A 41 -1.73 13.82 8.51
C LEU A 41 -1.36 15.30 8.32
N ARG A 42 -0.41 15.60 7.43
CA ARG A 42 0.02 17.00 7.16
C ARG A 42 -1.02 17.84 6.42
N GLU A 43 -1.99 17.21 5.77
CA GLU A 43 -3.02 17.90 4.97
C GLU A 43 -4.37 17.97 5.70
N VAL A 44 -4.51 17.36 6.88
CA VAL A 44 -5.75 17.37 7.68
C VAL A 44 -6.18 18.81 8.04
N ASP A 45 -5.23 19.66 8.39
CA ASP A 45 -5.52 21.03 8.86
C ASP A 45 -5.55 22.08 7.74
N GLN A 46 -5.48 21.67 6.46
CA GLN A 46 -5.47 22.60 5.33
C GLN A 46 -6.89 22.98 4.88
N LEU A 47 -7.10 24.25 4.54
CA LEU A 47 -8.42 24.82 4.20
C LEU A 47 -9.09 24.14 2.98
N ASP A 48 -8.29 23.66 2.03
CA ASP A 48 -8.73 22.94 0.81
C ASP A 48 -8.29 21.46 0.84
N SER A 49 -8.37 20.85 2.03
CA SER A 49 -7.88 19.50 2.28
C SER A 49 -8.52 18.47 1.35
N ARG A 50 -7.68 17.65 0.73
CA ARG A 50 -8.11 16.50 -0.10
C ARG A 50 -8.32 15.23 0.74
N VAL A 51 -8.11 15.33 2.06
CA VAL A 51 -8.04 14.21 2.98
C VAL A 51 -9.31 13.38 2.99
N ASP A 52 -10.49 14.00 2.95
CA ASP A 52 -11.77 13.27 2.96
C ASP A 52 -11.92 12.30 1.78
N GLN A 53 -11.24 12.58 0.66
CA GLN A 53 -11.24 11.70 -0.50
C GLN A 53 -10.10 10.68 -0.43
N TRP A 54 -8.97 11.06 0.18
CA TRP A 54 -7.83 10.16 0.35
C TRP A 54 -8.09 9.09 1.41
N LYS A 55 -8.85 9.38 2.48
CA LYS A 55 -9.15 8.41 3.53
C LYS A 55 -9.81 7.14 2.98
N PRO A 56 -10.97 7.18 2.28
CA PRO A 56 -11.56 5.95 1.72
C PRO A 56 -10.63 5.22 0.74
N ALA A 57 -9.86 5.97 -0.06
CA ALA A 57 -8.91 5.38 -0.99
C ALA A 57 -7.75 4.69 -0.26
N PHE A 58 -7.25 5.28 0.82
CA PHE A 58 -6.24 4.72 1.70
C PHE A 58 -6.75 3.43 2.36
N GLU A 59 -7.96 3.45 2.92
CA GLU A 59 -8.58 2.29 3.55
C GLU A 59 -8.76 1.14 2.58
N PHE A 60 -9.24 1.44 1.37
CA PHE A 60 -9.38 0.44 0.32
C PHE A 60 -8.02 -0.16 -0.08
N HIS A 61 -6.95 0.63 -0.18
CA HIS A 61 -5.65 0.11 -0.61
C HIS A 61 -4.91 -0.63 0.50
N TYR A 62 -5.05 -0.21 1.76
CA TYR A 62 -4.32 -0.76 2.90
C TYR A 62 -5.11 -1.71 3.78
N ASN A 63 -6.42 -1.86 3.57
CA ASN A 63 -7.28 -2.72 4.40
C ASN A 63 -7.28 -2.35 5.90
N VAL A 64 -7.16 -1.06 6.20
CA VAL A 64 -7.19 -0.55 7.58
C VAL A 64 -7.94 0.77 7.59
N TRP A 65 -8.87 0.91 8.53
CA TRP A 65 -9.69 2.11 8.68
C TRP A 65 -8.83 3.27 9.22
N TRP A 66 -9.02 4.47 8.67
CA TRP A 66 -8.21 5.63 9.02
C TRP A 66 -8.41 6.02 10.49
N GLU A 67 -9.66 6.11 10.94
CA GLU A 67 -10.01 6.49 12.30
C GLU A 67 -9.49 5.47 13.33
N PHE A 68 -9.55 4.18 12.99
CA PHE A 68 -8.94 3.12 13.81
C PHE A 68 -7.43 3.32 13.92
N LEU A 69 -6.75 3.58 12.80
CA LEU A 69 -5.31 3.78 12.76
C LEU A 69 -4.91 4.96 13.64
N CYS A 70 -5.62 6.09 13.55
CA CYS A 70 -5.38 7.25 14.41
C CYS A 70 -5.63 6.94 15.89
N ALA A 71 -6.72 6.24 16.22
CA ALA A 71 -7.06 5.89 17.61
C ALA A 71 -6.02 4.95 18.27
N ARG A 72 -5.35 4.10 17.47
CA ARG A 72 -4.27 3.21 17.91
C ARG A 72 -2.92 3.92 18.08
N GLY A 73 -2.83 5.23 17.82
CA GLY A 73 -1.57 5.97 17.80
C GLY A 73 -0.78 5.80 16.50
N GLY A 74 -1.46 5.44 15.40
CA GLY A 74 -0.84 5.30 14.08
C GLY A 74 -0.14 3.96 13.88
N LEU A 75 1.02 4.03 13.22
CA LEU A 75 1.80 2.88 12.78
C LEU A 75 2.97 2.54 13.73
N ASP A 76 3.06 3.19 14.90
CA ASP A 76 4.19 3.01 15.83
C ASP A 76 4.29 1.58 16.39
N SER A 77 3.15 0.90 16.52
CA SER A 77 3.08 -0.51 16.96
C SER A 77 3.25 -1.53 15.82
N ALA A 78 3.37 -1.08 14.56
CA ALA A 78 3.52 -1.96 13.42
C ALA A 78 4.99 -2.39 13.24
N SER A 79 5.23 -3.70 13.15
CA SER A 79 6.57 -4.21 12.82
C SER A 79 6.96 -3.85 11.38
N LYS A 80 8.26 -3.88 11.08
CA LYS A 80 8.78 -3.63 9.71
C LYS A 80 8.18 -4.61 8.69
N GLU A 81 7.95 -5.85 9.10
CA GLU A 81 7.31 -6.89 8.30
C GLU A 81 5.86 -6.54 8.00
N LEU A 82 5.12 -6.02 8.98
CA LEU A 82 3.73 -5.60 8.79
C LEU A 82 3.64 -4.37 7.87
N ILE A 83 4.54 -3.39 8.03
CA ILE A 83 4.65 -2.26 7.09
C ILE A 83 4.83 -2.75 5.65
N ARG A 84 5.70 -3.75 5.44
CA ARG A 84 5.87 -4.35 4.11
C ARG A 84 4.60 -5.04 3.61
N ILE A 85 3.84 -5.69 4.49
CA ILE A 85 2.57 -6.35 4.12
C ILE A 85 1.55 -5.32 3.63
N PHE A 86 1.43 -4.18 4.31
CA PHE A 86 0.61 -3.06 3.86
C PHE A 86 1.03 -2.57 2.47
N ASP A 87 2.33 -2.33 2.28
CA ASP A 87 2.87 -1.88 0.99
C ASP A 87 2.62 -2.91 -0.13
N TYR A 88 2.82 -4.20 0.16
CA TYR A 88 2.52 -5.28 -0.78
C TYR A 88 1.05 -5.28 -1.19
N LEU A 89 0.13 -5.14 -0.24
CA LEU A 89 -1.30 -5.12 -0.52
C LEU A 89 -1.70 -3.93 -1.39
N ALA A 90 -1.23 -2.73 -1.04
CA ALA A 90 -1.51 -1.52 -1.79
C ALA A 90 -0.90 -1.56 -3.20
N ASN A 91 0.33 -2.08 -3.35
CA ASN A 91 0.94 -2.32 -4.66
C ASN A 91 0.07 -3.26 -5.50
N ILE A 92 -0.42 -4.34 -4.88
CA ILE A 92 -1.26 -5.31 -5.58
C ILE A 92 -2.56 -4.66 -6.01
N ARG A 93 -3.19 -3.85 -5.18
CA ARG A 93 -4.48 -3.22 -5.51
C ARG A 93 -4.33 -2.12 -6.58
N SER A 94 -3.28 -1.32 -6.50
CA SER A 94 -3.08 -0.12 -7.33
C SER A 94 -2.39 -0.36 -8.68
N LEU A 95 -1.46 -1.32 -8.77
CA LEU A 95 -0.65 -1.50 -9.97
C LEU A 95 -1.36 -2.45 -10.96
N LYS A 96 -1.65 -1.94 -12.16
CA LYS A 96 -2.22 -2.74 -13.27
C LYS A 96 -1.23 -3.79 -13.78
N LYS A 97 0.06 -3.46 -13.76
CA LYS A 97 1.17 -4.37 -14.07
C LYS A 97 2.05 -4.47 -12.84
N TRP A 98 2.02 -5.63 -12.19
CA TRP A 98 2.92 -5.96 -11.09
C TRP A 98 4.41 -5.82 -11.49
N GLU A 99 4.69 -5.98 -12.79
CA GLU A 99 6.00 -5.81 -13.43
C GLU A 99 6.63 -4.42 -13.20
N ASP A 100 5.83 -3.36 -13.02
CA ASP A 100 6.38 -1.99 -12.80
C ASP A 100 7.05 -1.85 -11.41
N TRP A 101 6.66 -2.66 -10.42
CA TRP A 101 7.32 -2.75 -9.11
C TRP A 101 8.54 -3.70 -9.14
N LYS A 102 8.50 -4.76 -9.95
CA LYS A 102 9.63 -5.69 -10.15
C LYS A 102 10.85 -5.00 -10.78
N ILE A 103 10.65 -4.04 -11.69
CA ILE A 103 11.75 -3.28 -12.31
C ILE A 103 12.56 -2.47 -11.27
N GLN A 104 11.96 -2.09 -10.14
CA GLN A 104 12.67 -1.38 -9.06
C GLN A 104 13.35 -2.32 -8.04
N SER A 105 12.92 -3.58 -7.95
CA SER A 105 13.35 -4.51 -6.88
C SER A 105 14.23 -5.67 -7.35
N ASN A 106 14.06 -6.17 -8.60
CA ASN A 106 14.97 -7.16 -9.21
C ASN A 106 14.71 -7.35 -10.73
N PRO A 107 15.63 -6.94 -11.63
CA PRO A 107 15.40 -6.92 -13.09
C PRO A 107 15.30 -8.29 -13.78
N ASN A 108 15.49 -9.41 -13.09
CA ASN A 108 15.57 -10.77 -13.70
C ASN A 108 14.31 -11.65 -13.54
N THR A 109 13.14 -11.10 -13.21
CA THR A 109 11.98 -11.94 -12.84
C THR A 109 10.98 -12.13 -13.99
N SER A 110 10.81 -13.39 -14.42
CA SER A 110 9.97 -13.88 -15.52
C SER A 110 8.46 -13.62 -15.35
N SER A 111 7.79 -13.41 -16.49
CA SER A 111 6.35 -13.16 -16.66
C SER A 111 5.52 -14.45 -16.46
N LYS A 112 5.05 -14.69 -15.22
CA LYS A 112 4.02 -15.69 -14.93
C LYS A 112 2.81 -15.00 -14.28
N LYS A 113 1.61 -15.35 -14.78
CA LYS A 113 0.34 -14.61 -14.68
C LYS A 113 -0.40 -14.74 -13.34
N MET A 114 -0.98 -13.63 -12.88
CA MET A 114 -2.32 -13.36 -12.28
C MET A 114 -2.97 -14.28 -11.22
N LYS A 115 -2.72 -15.61 -11.19
CA LYS A 115 -3.38 -16.53 -10.24
C LYS A 115 -2.94 -16.31 -8.79
N ASP A 116 -1.78 -15.72 -8.59
CA ASP A 116 -1.22 -15.49 -7.24
C ASP A 116 -1.73 -14.18 -6.61
N ARG A 117 -2.37 -13.29 -7.37
CA ARG A 117 -2.82 -11.98 -6.86
C ARG A 117 -3.87 -12.12 -5.76
N ALA A 118 -4.90 -12.93 -5.97
CA ALA A 118 -5.95 -13.15 -4.98
C ALA A 118 -5.38 -13.77 -3.69
N LYS A 119 -4.46 -14.73 -3.83
CA LYS A 119 -3.80 -15.37 -2.70
C LYS A 119 -2.91 -14.42 -1.91
N ILE A 120 -2.19 -13.52 -2.59
CA ILE A 120 -1.40 -12.51 -1.87
C ILE A 120 -2.32 -11.50 -1.17
N VAL A 121 -3.43 -11.08 -1.81
CA VAL A 121 -4.44 -10.23 -1.16
C VAL A 121 -4.97 -10.91 0.11
N GLU A 122 -5.35 -12.17 0.02
CA GLU A 122 -5.84 -12.96 1.15
C GLU A 122 -4.81 -13.04 2.29
N ILE A 123 -3.55 -13.40 1.97
CA ILE A 123 -2.48 -13.48 2.96
C ILE A 123 -2.25 -12.12 3.64
N CYS A 124 -2.11 -11.05 2.86
CA CYS A 124 -1.87 -9.72 3.42
C CYS A 124 -3.04 -9.24 4.28
N THR A 125 -4.27 -9.41 3.79
CA THR A 125 -5.49 -9.03 4.52
C THR A 125 -5.58 -9.79 5.85
N SER A 126 -5.34 -11.11 5.85
CA SER A 126 -5.35 -11.91 7.08
C SER A 126 -4.34 -11.42 8.12
N TRP A 127 -3.15 -11.00 7.70
CA TRP A 127 -2.15 -10.44 8.63
C TRP A 127 -2.56 -9.08 9.18
N ILE A 128 -3.14 -8.22 8.35
CA ILE A 128 -3.63 -6.91 8.75
C ILE A 128 -4.81 -7.06 9.71
N ASP A 129 -5.77 -7.94 9.41
CA ASP A 129 -6.93 -8.21 10.27
C ASP A 129 -6.49 -8.74 11.65
N LYS A 130 -5.48 -9.62 11.70
CA LYS A 130 -4.89 -10.09 12.98
C LYS A 130 -4.26 -8.97 13.80
N TRP A 131 -3.57 -8.05 13.13
CA TRP A 131 -2.98 -6.89 13.79
C TRP A 131 -4.06 -5.92 14.29
N VAL A 132 -5.10 -5.66 13.49
CA VAL A 132 -6.25 -4.84 13.88
C VAL A 132 -7.00 -5.45 15.06
N GLY A 133 -7.18 -6.78 15.07
CA GLY A 133 -7.90 -7.53 16.11
C GLY A 133 -7.11 -7.79 17.40
N ASP A 134 -5.95 -7.16 17.59
CA ASP A 134 -5.14 -7.25 18.82
C ASP A 134 -4.69 -8.67 19.23
N THR A 135 -4.58 -9.58 18.25
CA THR A 135 -3.78 -10.80 18.43
C THR A 135 -2.29 -10.45 18.42
N MET A 136 -1.82 -9.84 19.52
CA MET A 136 -0.55 -9.15 19.74
C MET A 136 0.75 -9.91 19.39
N ASP A 137 0.70 -11.20 19.02
CA ASP A 137 1.92 -12.03 18.95
C ASP A 137 2.32 -12.53 17.57
N THR A 138 1.55 -12.27 16.52
CA THR A 138 1.93 -12.82 15.21
C THR A 138 2.67 -11.77 14.39
N ILE A 139 3.92 -11.52 14.74
CA ILE A 139 4.88 -10.94 13.79
C ILE A 139 5.09 -11.99 12.69
N PRO A 140 4.92 -11.65 11.40
CA PRO A 140 5.21 -12.56 10.33
C PRO A 140 6.65 -13.06 10.42
N THR A 141 6.84 -14.38 10.50
CA THR A 141 8.18 -14.97 10.54
C THR A 141 8.94 -14.70 9.24
N LYS A 142 10.26 -14.74 9.29
CA LYS A 142 11.13 -14.61 8.11
C LYS A 142 10.74 -15.60 6.99
N ALA A 143 10.36 -16.83 7.35
CA ALA A 143 9.91 -17.84 6.37
C ALA A 143 8.58 -17.47 5.71
N GLN A 144 7.63 -16.90 6.47
CA GLN A 144 6.36 -16.41 5.92
C GLN A 144 6.58 -15.20 5.01
N MET A 145 7.45 -14.28 5.41
CA MET A 145 7.81 -13.13 4.58
C MET A 145 8.55 -13.56 3.31
N GLU A 146 9.43 -14.56 3.38
CA GLU A 146 10.11 -15.11 2.21
C GLU A 146 9.13 -15.84 1.29
N ARG A 147 8.17 -16.59 1.83
CA ARG A 147 7.11 -17.22 1.04
C ARG A 147 6.23 -16.17 0.36
N LEU A 148 5.86 -15.11 1.07
CA LEU A 148 5.11 -13.98 0.50
C LEU A 148 5.91 -13.31 -0.62
N ARG A 149 7.21 -13.11 -0.40
CA ARG A 149 8.12 -12.58 -1.42
C ARG A 149 8.21 -13.49 -2.64
N GLN A 150 8.35 -14.80 -2.46
CA GLN A 150 8.39 -15.77 -3.55
C GLN A 150 7.07 -15.80 -4.33
N LEU A 151 5.93 -15.78 -3.65
CA LEU A 151 4.62 -15.67 -4.29
C LEU A 151 4.52 -14.36 -5.08
N SER A 152 5.01 -13.25 -4.51
CA SER A 152 5.08 -11.96 -5.20
C SER A 152 6.04 -11.98 -6.40
N HIS A 153 7.08 -12.82 -6.37
CA HIS A 153 7.97 -12.99 -7.51
C HIS A 153 7.37 -13.88 -8.60
N GLN A 154 6.45 -14.80 -8.24
CA GLN A 154 5.79 -15.73 -9.16
C GLN A 154 4.52 -15.15 -9.81
N ALA A 155 3.90 -14.13 -9.18
CA ALA A 155 2.75 -13.36 -9.64
C ALA A 155 3.08 -12.33 -10.74
#